data_AF-A0A397G7H0-F1
#
_entry.id   AF-A0A397G7H0-F1
#
_cell.length_a   1.000
_cell.length_b   1.000
_cell.length_c   1.000
_cell.angle_alpha   90.00
_cell.angle_beta   90.00
_cell.angle_gamma   90.00
#
_symmetry.space_group_name_H-M   'P 1'
#
loop_
_entity.id
_entity.type
_entity.pdbx_description
1 polymer ?
#
loop_
_entity_poly.entity_id
_entity_poly.type
_entity_poly.pdbx_seq_one_letter_code
_entity_poly.pdbx_strand_id
1 'polypeptide(L)'
;MAPNLFICLRAVFCPTYWFQRGERIQGSIHKEEHWESPVPGIYKYIPGLGWHLVHKDGSEDEEKAPVPLVYCRILHRYIFEHEMEDRCRWQSVTLHEGAKPEKLLFFLLDDGYTWVAGWDAKGKFIPGPYQKWRYDHGTKTMQRVPSPESSNVSRCSSIVPTKLD
;
A
#
# COMPACT_ATOMS: atom_id res chain seq x y z
N MET A 1 -25.15 6.28 -26.43
CA MET A 1 -24.56 5.57 -25.26
C MET A 1 -23.76 6.61 -24.49
N ALA A 2 -24.29 7.13 -23.38
CA ALA A 2 -23.55 8.07 -22.55
C ALA A 2 -22.58 7.26 -21.67
N PRO A 3 -21.27 7.55 -21.67
CA PRO A 3 -20.36 6.87 -20.77
C PRO A 3 -20.74 7.22 -19.33
N ASN A 4 -20.76 6.20 -18.46
CA ASN A 4 -21.08 6.36 -17.05
C ASN A 4 -20.01 7.27 -16.39
N LEU A 5 -20.37 8.52 -16.09
CA LEU A 5 -19.49 9.55 -15.50
C LEU A 5 -18.80 9.08 -14.22
N PHE A 6 -19.40 8.13 -13.49
CA PHE A 6 -18.82 7.54 -12.29
C PHE A 6 -17.55 6.71 -12.57
N ILE A 7 -17.50 6.04 -13.73
CA ILE A 7 -16.34 5.23 -14.16
C ILE A 7 -15.20 6.14 -14.62
N CYS A 8 -15.52 7.24 -15.31
CA CYS A 8 -14.51 8.22 -15.73
C CYS A 8 -13.89 8.96 -14.53
N LEU A 9 -14.66 9.22 -13.46
CA LEU A 9 -14.14 9.87 -12.26
C LEU A 9 -13.18 8.95 -11.47
N ARG A 10 -13.47 7.64 -11.35
CA ARG A 10 -12.52 6.67 -10.73
C ARG A 10 -11.17 6.64 -11.46
N ALA A 11 -11.15 6.81 -12.79
CA ALA A 11 -9.93 6.76 -13.58
C ALA A 11 -8.96 7.93 -13.34
N VAL A 12 -9.41 9.05 -12.77
CA VAL A 12 -8.59 10.28 -12.63
C VAL A 12 -7.84 10.35 -11.30
N PHE A 13 -8.29 9.66 -10.25
CA PHE A 13 -7.77 9.89 -8.89
C PHE A 13 -6.60 9.00 -8.46
N CYS A 14 -6.34 7.86 -9.09
CA CYS A 14 -5.13 7.05 -8.85
C CYS A 14 -4.83 6.11 -10.04
N PRO A 15 -4.01 6.52 -11.02
CA PRO A 15 -3.62 5.64 -12.13
C PRO A 15 -2.67 4.49 -11.69
N THR A 16 -2.41 4.35 -10.40
CA THR A 16 -1.54 3.34 -9.78
C THR A 16 -2.21 2.01 -9.44
N TYR A 17 -3.55 1.88 -9.57
CA TYR A 17 -4.23 0.58 -9.40
C TYR A 17 -3.99 -0.41 -10.54
N TRP A 18 -3.33 0.04 -11.62
CA TRP A 18 -2.99 -0.81 -12.76
C TRP A 18 -1.78 -1.72 -12.55
N PHE A 19 -1.16 -1.74 -11.37
CA PHE A 19 -0.02 -2.63 -11.14
C PHE A 19 -0.47 -4.08 -10.95
N GLN A 20 -0.37 -4.80 -12.07
CA GLN A 20 -0.39 -6.24 -12.21
C GLN A 20 -1.68 -6.84 -11.68
N ARG A 21 -2.74 -6.76 -12.51
CA ARG A 21 -3.71 -7.86 -12.67
C ARG A 21 -2.93 -9.14 -12.40
N GLY A 22 -3.22 -9.78 -11.26
CA GLY A 22 -2.41 -10.87 -10.73
C GLY A 22 -2.13 -11.89 -11.82
N GLU A 23 -1.02 -12.62 -11.66
CA GLU A 23 -0.71 -13.83 -12.42
C GLU A 23 -2.01 -14.41 -12.98
N ARG A 24 -2.13 -14.46 -14.31
CA ARG A 24 -3.24 -15.12 -14.97
C ARG A 24 -3.25 -16.55 -14.42
N ILE A 25 -4.06 -16.79 -13.40
CA ILE A 25 -4.30 -18.14 -12.91
C ILE A 25 -4.95 -18.81 -14.11
N GLN A 26 -4.18 -19.69 -14.75
CA GLN A 26 -4.51 -20.28 -16.02
C GLN A 26 -5.60 -21.32 -15.77
N GLY A 27 -6.85 -20.86 -15.73
CA GLY A 27 -8.01 -21.72 -15.52
C GLY A 27 -9.27 -20.93 -15.18
N SER A 28 -10.43 -21.50 -15.52
CA SER A 28 -11.77 -21.07 -15.10
C SER A 28 -12.01 -21.33 -13.60
N ILE A 29 -11.01 -21.05 -12.76
CA ILE A 29 -11.02 -21.42 -11.35
C ILE A 29 -11.75 -20.32 -10.60
N HIS A 30 -13.04 -20.53 -10.38
CA HIS A 30 -13.76 -19.88 -9.30
C HIS A 30 -13.24 -20.48 -8.00
N LYS A 31 -12.33 -19.77 -7.33
CA LYS A 31 -11.80 -20.16 -6.01
C LYS A 31 -12.56 -19.40 -4.94
N GLU A 32 -13.13 -20.11 -3.99
CA GLU A 32 -13.78 -19.53 -2.81
C GLU A 32 -13.01 -19.98 -1.58
N GLU A 33 -12.68 -19.03 -0.70
CA GLU A 33 -11.91 -19.24 0.51
C GLU A 33 -12.53 -18.45 1.65
N HIS A 34 -12.52 -19.02 2.86
CA HIS A 34 -12.85 -18.28 4.06
C HIS A 34 -11.57 -17.68 4.65
N TRP A 35 -11.57 -16.37 4.91
CA TRP A 35 -10.45 -15.66 5.53
C TRP A 35 -10.92 -14.93 6.79
N GLU A 36 -10.02 -14.82 7.77
CA GLU A 36 -10.23 -14.05 9.01
C GLU A 36 -9.89 -12.56 8.86
N SER A 37 -9.16 -12.18 7.82
CA SER A 37 -8.63 -10.83 7.61
C SER A 37 -8.68 -10.47 6.11
N PRO A 38 -9.00 -9.21 5.72
CA PRO A 38 -9.22 -8.04 6.58
C PRO A 38 -10.53 -8.05 7.39
N VAL A 39 -11.53 -8.81 6.97
CA VAL A 39 -12.78 -9.03 7.72
C VAL A 39 -13.12 -10.52 7.64
N PRO A 40 -13.53 -11.17 8.75
CA PRO A 40 -13.96 -12.55 8.71
C PRO A 40 -15.10 -12.77 7.71
N GLY A 41 -14.91 -13.70 6.76
CA GLY A 41 -15.89 -13.94 5.71
C GLY A 41 -15.41 -14.83 4.57
N ILE A 42 -16.31 -15.04 3.61
CA ILE A 42 -16.05 -15.79 2.39
C ILE A 42 -15.60 -14.82 1.28
N TYR A 43 -14.46 -15.16 0.71
CA TYR A 43 -13.81 -14.45 -0.38
C TYR A 43 -13.82 -15.29 -1.65
N LYS A 44 -14.09 -14.65 -2.78
CA LYS A 44 -14.13 -15.27 -4.09
C LYS A 44 -13.11 -14.64 -5.03
N TYR A 45 -12.30 -15.46 -5.66
CA TYR A 45 -11.44 -15.02 -6.76
C TYR A 45 -12.25 -14.97 -8.06
N ILE A 46 -12.30 -13.78 -8.67
CA ILE A 46 -12.94 -13.54 -9.95
C ILE A 46 -11.85 -13.33 -11.01
N PRO A 47 -11.73 -14.20 -12.03
CA PRO A 47 -10.73 -14.05 -13.07
C PRO A 47 -10.73 -12.66 -13.72
N GLY A 48 -9.57 -12.02 -13.77
CA GLY A 48 -9.39 -10.69 -14.34
C GLY A 48 -9.73 -9.51 -13.42
N LEU A 49 -10.43 -9.76 -12.29
CA LEU A 49 -10.74 -8.75 -11.27
C LEU A 49 -9.97 -9.00 -9.96
N GLY A 50 -9.67 -10.25 -9.60
CA GLY A 50 -8.96 -10.59 -8.36
C GLY A 50 -9.89 -11.05 -7.23
N TRP A 51 -9.43 -10.92 -5.98
CA TRP A 51 -10.17 -11.35 -4.80
C TRP A 51 -11.26 -10.35 -4.42
N HIS A 52 -12.44 -10.86 -4.07
CA HIS A 52 -13.58 -10.08 -3.62
C HIS A 52 -14.19 -10.71 -2.37
N LEU A 53 -14.61 -9.90 -1.41
CA LEU A 53 -15.46 -10.34 -0.31
C LEU A 53 -16.89 -10.49 -0.83
N VAL A 54 -17.48 -11.67 -0.65
CA VAL A 54 -18.85 -11.98 -1.09
C VAL A 54 -19.81 -12.19 0.07
N HIS A 55 -19.31 -12.61 1.23
CA HIS A 55 -20.12 -12.82 2.42
C HIS A 55 -19.29 -12.52 3.68
N LYS A 56 -19.86 -11.78 4.63
CA LYS A 56 -19.25 -11.49 5.93
C LYS A 56 -19.80 -12.44 6.98
N ASP A 57 -18.95 -12.93 7.86
CA ASP A 57 -19.40 -13.77 8.97
C ASP A 57 -20.34 -12.98 9.89
N GLY A 58 -21.44 -13.60 10.30
CA GLY A 58 -22.47 -12.96 11.13
C GLY A 58 -23.44 -12.05 10.37
N SER A 59 -23.27 -11.89 9.06
CA SER A 59 -24.31 -11.32 8.18
C SER A 59 -25.26 -12.45 7.76
N GLU A 60 -26.57 -12.25 7.92
CA GLU A 60 -27.57 -13.19 7.37
C GLU A 60 -27.66 -13.08 5.84
N ASP A 61 -27.27 -11.92 5.28
CA ASP A 61 -27.32 -11.63 3.86
C ASP A 61 -25.94 -11.75 3.19
N GLU A 62 -25.93 -12.21 1.93
CA GLU A 62 -24.79 -12.03 1.03
C GLU A 62 -24.53 -10.54 0.79
N GLU A 63 -23.27 -10.18 0.56
CA GLU A 63 -22.93 -8.80 0.26
C GLU A 63 -23.55 -8.42 -1.10
N LYS A 64 -24.45 -7.43 -1.10
CA LYS A 64 -25.21 -6.99 -2.30
C LYS A 64 -24.34 -6.73 -3.53
N ALA A 65 -23.09 -6.32 -3.30
CA ALA A 65 -22.07 -6.19 -4.32
C ALA A 65 -20.75 -6.74 -3.76
N PRO A 66 -20.04 -7.63 -4.50
CA PRO A 66 -18.73 -8.11 -4.07
C PRO A 66 -17.75 -6.94 -3.85
N VAL A 67 -17.09 -6.91 -2.70
CA VAL A 67 -16.16 -5.82 -2.35
C VAL A 67 -14.75 -6.20 -2.78
N PRO A 68 -14.09 -5.46 -3.70
CA PRO A 68 -12.79 -5.82 -4.23
C PRO A 68 -11.65 -5.67 -3.21
N LEU A 69 -10.67 -6.56 -3.31
CA LEU A 69 -9.44 -6.56 -2.52
C LEU A 69 -8.21 -6.42 -3.42
N VAL A 70 -7.21 -5.76 -2.86
CA VAL A 70 -5.91 -5.57 -3.49
C VAL A 70 -4.81 -5.99 -2.52
N TYR A 71 -3.76 -6.61 -3.04
CA TYR A 71 -2.59 -6.91 -2.24
C TYR A 71 -1.74 -5.64 -2.06
N CYS A 72 -1.68 -5.13 -0.84
CA CYS A 72 -0.87 -3.96 -0.53
C CYS A 72 0.59 -4.36 -0.35
N ARG A 73 1.46 -3.90 -1.26
CA ARG A 73 2.90 -4.19 -1.24
C ARG A 73 3.65 -3.54 -0.08
N ILE A 74 3.11 -2.48 0.52
CA ILE A 74 3.72 -1.77 1.67
C ILE A 74 3.41 -2.52 2.97
N LEU A 75 2.16 -2.98 3.13
CA LEU A 75 1.71 -3.72 4.31
C LEU A 75 1.93 -5.24 4.21
N HIS A 76 2.25 -5.74 3.01
CA HIS A 76 2.38 -7.16 2.72
C HIS A 76 1.12 -7.99 3.08
N ARG A 77 -0.07 -7.43 2.86
CA ARG A 77 -1.35 -8.12 3.08
C ARG A 77 -2.44 -7.61 2.14
N TYR A 78 -3.51 -8.39 1.99
CA TYR A 78 -4.72 -7.94 1.30
C TYR A 78 -5.46 -6.91 2.15
N ILE A 79 -5.91 -5.83 1.49
CA ILE A 79 -6.80 -4.81 2.04
C ILE A 79 -7.89 -4.53 1.01
N PHE A 80 -8.96 -3.85 1.42
CA PHE A 80 -9.99 -3.45 0.46
C PHE A 80 -9.49 -2.36 -0.49
N GLU A 81 -10.02 -2.34 -1.72
CA GLU A 81 -9.66 -1.33 -2.71
C GLU A 81 -9.97 0.10 -2.18
N HIS A 82 -11.13 0.31 -1.58
CA HIS A 82 -11.49 1.60 -1.00
C HIS A 82 -10.55 2.02 0.15
N GLU A 83 -10.10 1.06 0.97
CA GLU A 83 -9.14 1.34 2.04
C GLU A 83 -7.78 1.77 1.45
N MET A 84 -7.34 1.12 0.38
CA MET A 84 -6.13 1.53 -0.34
C MET A 84 -6.29 2.96 -0.90
N GLU A 85 -7.47 3.31 -1.42
CA GLU A 85 -7.78 4.65 -1.96
C GLU A 85 -7.70 5.71 -0.86
N ASP A 86 -8.35 5.46 0.28
CA ASP A 86 -8.39 6.38 1.43
C ASP A 86 -7.00 6.61 2.03
N ARG A 87 -6.13 5.58 1.99
CA ARG A 87 -4.77 5.63 2.54
C ARG A 87 -3.77 6.25 1.58
N CYS A 88 -4.14 6.48 0.32
CA CYS A 88 -3.25 7.06 -0.69
C CYS A 88 -3.45 8.57 -0.86
N ARG A 89 -2.35 9.33 -0.89
CA ARG A 89 -2.41 10.79 -1.14
C ARG A 89 -1.24 11.28 -1.97
N TRP A 90 -1.53 11.93 -3.09
CA TRP A 90 -0.54 12.61 -3.90
C TRP A 90 -0.06 13.90 -3.23
N GLN A 91 1.26 14.06 -3.10
CA GLN A 91 1.87 15.28 -2.59
C GLN A 91 3.15 15.65 -3.33
N SER A 92 3.36 16.95 -3.51
CA SER A 92 4.62 17.50 -4.03
C SER A 92 5.55 17.83 -2.87
N VAL A 93 6.73 17.24 -2.85
CA VAL A 93 7.72 17.43 -1.78
C VAL A 93 9.09 17.78 -2.35
N THR A 94 9.84 18.61 -1.64
CA THR A 94 11.26 18.85 -1.93
C THR A 94 12.09 17.83 -1.17
N LEU A 95 12.78 16.94 -1.90
CA LEU A 95 13.55 15.86 -1.27
C LEU A 95 14.88 16.35 -0.67
N HIS A 96 15.47 17.38 -1.24
CA HIS A 96 16.70 17.98 -0.75
C HIS A 96 16.57 19.49 -0.87
N GLU A 97 17.30 20.21 -0.01
CA GLU A 97 17.34 21.66 -0.07
C GLU A 97 17.87 22.11 -1.44
N GLY A 98 17.11 22.96 -2.14
CA GLY A 98 17.41 23.40 -3.50
C GLY A 98 17.00 22.43 -4.62
N ALA A 99 16.47 21.23 -4.31
CA ALA A 99 15.95 20.32 -5.33
C ALA A 99 14.58 20.77 -5.86
N LYS A 100 14.29 20.41 -7.11
CA LYS A 100 12.96 20.61 -7.69
C LYS A 100 11.93 19.78 -6.91
N PRO A 101 10.73 20.32 -6.63
CA PRO A 101 9.65 19.55 -6.03
C PRO A 101 9.33 18.32 -6.88
N GLU A 102 9.27 17.16 -6.24
CA GLU A 102 8.88 15.90 -6.87
C GLU A 102 7.49 15.49 -6.36
N LYS A 103 6.64 15.02 -7.28
CA LYS A 103 5.31 14.51 -6.96
C LYS A 103 5.41 13.03 -6.59
N LEU A 104 5.02 12.67 -5.38
CA LEU A 104 5.03 11.30 -4.88
C LEU A 104 3.63 10.89 -4.39
N LEU A 105 3.32 9.60 -4.48
CA LEU A 105 2.13 9.03 -3.86
C LEU A 105 2.51 8.48 -2.48
N PHE A 106 1.95 9.11 -1.46
CA PHE A 106 2.13 8.70 -0.08
C PHE A 106 1.05 7.70 0.33
N PHE A 107 1.42 6.77 1.20
CA PHE A 107 0.55 5.78 1.81
C PHE A 107 0.55 5.93 3.33
N LEU A 108 -0.62 6.00 3.94
CA LEU A 108 -0.81 6.07 5.38
C LEU A 108 -0.67 4.67 6.01
N LEU A 109 0.20 4.51 7.00
CA LEU A 109 0.40 3.25 7.73
C LEU A 109 -0.73 2.99 8.74
N ASP A 110 -0.74 1.77 9.30
CA ASP A 110 -1.80 1.30 10.22
C ASP A 110 -1.88 2.10 11.52
N ASP A 111 -0.83 2.85 11.86
CA ASP A 111 -0.82 3.73 13.02
C ASP A 111 -1.71 4.98 12.85
N GLY A 112 -2.21 5.24 11.63
CA GLY A 112 -3.13 6.33 11.34
C GLY A 112 -2.49 7.72 11.26
N TYR A 113 -1.16 7.84 11.39
CA TYR A 113 -0.48 9.14 11.31
C TYR A 113 0.86 9.13 10.57
N THR A 114 1.50 7.97 10.40
CA THR A 114 2.76 7.87 9.66
C THR A 114 2.48 7.63 8.18
N TRP A 115 3.10 8.43 7.33
CA TRP A 115 3.04 8.31 5.88
C TRP A 115 4.36 7.79 5.33
N VAL A 116 4.31 7.06 4.22
CA VAL A 116 5.49 6.61 3.46
C VAL A 116 5.32 6.91 1.99
N ALA A 117 6.38 7.28 1.29
CA ALA A 117 6.34 7.44 -0.16
C ALA A 117 6.38 6.04 -0.82
N GLY A 118 5.25 5.62 -1.40
CA GLY A 118 5.09 4.29 -1.98
C GLY A 118 5.26 4.25 -3.50
N TRP A 119 5.00 5.37 -4.18
CA TRP A 119 5.14 5.45 -5.64
C TRP A 119 5.70 6.81 -6.09
N ASP A 120 6.44 6.79 -7.20
CA ASP A 120 7.00 7.98 -7.83
C ASP A 120 5.97 8.75 -8.67
N ALA A 121 6.38 9.85 -9.29
CA ALA A 121 5.53 10.69 -10.15
C ALA A 121 4.97 9.95 -11.38
N LYS A 122 5.60 8.86 -11.81
CA LYS A 122 5.17 8.00 -12.92
C LYS A 122 4.29 6.84 -12.43
N GLY A 123 4.02 6.76 -11.13
CA GLY A 123 3.29 5.68 -10.51
C GLY A 123 4.12 4.40 -10.33
N LYS A 124 5.44 4.41 -10.51
CA LYS A 124 6.28 3.24 -10.25
C LYS A 124 6.41 3.03 -8.75
N PHE A 125 6.20 1.79 -8.30
CA PHE A 125 6.37 1.42 -6.90
C PHE A 125 7.81 1.60 -6.43
N ILE A 126 7.97 2.23 -5.26
CA ILE A 126 9.24 2.45 -4.58
C ILE A 126 9.37 1.36 -3.50
N PRO A 127 10.31 0.41 -3.62
CA PRO A 127 10.56 -0.58 -2.57
C PRO A 127 11.23 0.06 -1.36
N GLY A 128 10.97 -0.49 -0.17
CA GLY A 128 11.59 -0.04 1.08
C GLY A 128 13.10 -0.30 1.15
N PRO A 129 13.79 0.19 2.20
CA PRO A 129 13.24 0.76 3.43
C PRO A 129 12.56 2.13 3.25
N TYR A 130 11.44 2.35 3.94
CA TYR A 130 10.64 3.55 3.79
C TYR A 130 11.09 4.67 4.72
N GLN A 131 11.39 5.84 4.15
CA GLN A 131 11.47 7.08 4.92
C GLN A 131 10.08 7.39 5.48
N LYS A 132 10.00 7.66 6.79
CA LYS A 132 8.76 8.05 7.46
C LYS A 132 8.49 9.54 7.27
N TRP A 133 7.23 9.87 7.07
CA TRP A 133 6.71 11.23 6.92
C TRP A 133 5.50 11.44 7.82
N ARG A 134 5.20 12.70 8.12
CA ARG A 134 3.97 13.15 8.77
C ARG A 134 3.31 14.19 7.89
N TYR A 135 1.99 14.14 7.83
CA TYR A 135 1.20 15.16 7.16
C TYR A 135 0.94 16.31 8.13
N ASP A 136 1.47 17.49 7.84
CA ASP A 136 1.18 18.69 8.61
C ASP A 136 -0.11 19.32 8.06
N HIS A 137 -1.15 19.35 8.89
CA HIS A 137 -2.45 19.91 8.53
C HIS A 137 -2.43 21.45 8.40
N GLY A 138 -1.49 22.14 9.06
CA GLY A 138 -1.35 23.59 9.01
C GLY A 138 -0.74 24.04 7.68
N THR A 139 0.41 23.48 7.31
CA THR A 139 1.09 23.78 6.04
C THR A 139 0.52 23.03 4.85
N LYS A 140 -0.29 21.99 5.10
CA LYS A 140 -0.78 21.02 4.10
C LYS A 140 0.37 20.34 3.34
N THR A 141 1.53 20.16 3.97
CA THR A 141 2.72 19.53 3.37
C THR A 141 3.12 18.27 4.10
N MET A 142 3.82 17.36 3.39
CA MET A 142 4.46 16.21 4.02
C MET A 142 5.82 16.64 4.59
N GLN A 143 6.05 16.34 5.86
CA GLN A 143 7.30 16.60 6.56
C GLN A 143 7.99 15.29 6.90
N ARG A 144 9.32 15.22 6.72
CA ARG A 144 10.09 14.02 7.07
C ARG A 144 10.12 13.87 8.58
N VAL A 145 9.89 12.66 9.06
CA VAL A 145 10.23 12.30 10.43
C VAL A 145 11.73 12.05 10.44
N PRO A 146 12.53 12.82 11.21
CA PRO A 146 13.95 12.53 11.33
C PRO A 146 14.10 11.10 11.87
N SER A 147 14.75 10.24 11.08
CA SER A 147 15.18 8.95 11.61
C SER A 147 16.20 9.23 12.70
N PRO A 148 16.14 8.56 13.87
CA PRO A 148 17.26 8.62 14.79
C PRO A 148 18.51 8.23 14.01
N GLU A 149 19.56 9.07 14.08
CA GLU A 149 20.86 8.72 13.53
C GLU A 149 21.20 7.34 14.07
N SER A 150 21.28 6.35 13.19
CA SER A 150 21.59 4.99 13.60
C SER A 150 22.88 5.05 14.39
N SER A 151 22.83 4.66 15.66
CA SER A 151 24.03 4.43 16.45
C SER A 151 24.93 3.53 15.60
N ASN A 152 26.11 4.03 15.27
CA ASN A 152 27.15 3.27 14.60
C ASN A 152 27.47 2.06 15.48
N VAL A 153 26.80 0.93 15.26
CA VAL A 153 27.24 -0.35 15.78
C VAL A 153 28.41 -0.77 14.91
N SER A 154 29.54 -0.11 15.15
CA SER A 154 30.85 -0.54 14.71
C SER A 154 31.02 -1.98 15.17
N ARG A 155 31.03 -2.91 14.21
CA ARG A 155 31.45 -4.30 14.43
C ARG A 155 32.93 -4.30 14.80
N CYS A 156 33.23 -4.08 16.08
CA CYS A 156 34.52 -4.43 16.66
C CYS A 156 34.55 -5.94 16.90
N SER A 157 34.68 -6.72 15.84
CA SER A 157 35.12 -8.11 15.93
C SER A 157 36.63 -8.16 15.71
N SER A 158 37.40 -7.90 16.76
CA SER A 158 38.80 -8.28 16.85
C SER A 158 38.99 -9.19 18.06
N ILE A 159 38.56 -10.45 17.91
CA ILE A 159 39.04 -11.53 18.76
C ILE A 159 40.45 -11.86 18.25
N VAL A 160 41.46 -11.34 18.92
CA VAL A 160 42.84 -11.84 18.79
C VAL A 160 42.95 -13.04 19.75
N PRO A 161 43.31 -14.25 19.29
CA PRO A 161 43.59 -15.34 20.20
C PRO A 161 44.97 -15.13 20.82
N THR A 162 45.02 -14.86 22.12
CA THR A 162 46.22 -14.96 22.93
C THR A 162 46.69 -16.42 22.94
N LYS A 163 47.86 -16.68 22.34
CA LYS A 163 48.63 -17.89 22.60
C LYS A 163 49.08 -17.85 24.07
N LEU A 164 48.84 -18.94 24.79
CA LEU A 164 49.49 -19.27 26.05
C LEU A 164 50.46 -20.42 25.79
N ASP A 165 51.58 -20.34 26.50
CA ASP A 165 52.82 -21.13 26.41
C ASP A 165 52.66 -22.66 26.47
#